data_AF-A0A661PDT6-F1
#
_entry.id   AF-A0A661PDT6-F1
#
_cell.length_a   1.000
_cell.length_b   1.000
_cell.length_c   1.000
_cell.angle_alpha   90.00
_cell.angle_beta   90.00
_cell.angle_gamma   90.00
#
_symmetry.space_group_name_H-M   'P 1'
#
loop_
_entity.id
_entity.type
_entity.pdbx_description
1 polymer ?
#
loop_
_entity_poly.entity_id
_entity_poly.type
_entity_poly.pdbx_seq_one_letter_code
_entity_poly.pdbx_strand_id
1 'polypeptide(L)' 'MLAKQHIDDFISRHQLPNIFRHLIDEHYIPLTSWLIRQHHTNKPLFLGINGAQGTGKSTLADFLQLALEESVGWHVA' A
#
# COMPACT_ATOMS: atom_id res chain seq x y z
N MET A 1 9.19 4.36 -8.35
CA MET A 1 9.01 2.89 -8.28
C MET A 1 9.45 2.48 -6.89
N LEU A 2 8.59 1.80 -6.12
CA LEU A 2 8.87 1.40 -4.74
C LEU A 2 10.15 0.55 -4.68
N ALA A 3 11.12 0.97 -3.87
CA ALA A 3 12.41 0.30 -3.80
C ALA A 3 12.28 -1.06 -3.08
N LYS A 4 13.02 -2.07 -3.55
CA LYS A 4 12.99 -3.41 -2.93
C LYS A 4 13.30 -3.35 -1.43
N GLN A 5 14.26 -2.52 -1.04
CA GLN A 5 14.63 -2.33 0.36
C GLN A 5 13.46 -1.87 1.23
N HIS A 6 12.64 -0.92 0.76
CA HIS A 6 11.50 -0.42 1.53
C HIS A 6 10.40 -1.47 1.71
N ILE A 7 10.24 -2.37 0.73
CA ILE A 7 9.34 -3.52 0.88
C ILE A 7 9.87 -4.48 1.95
N ASP A 8 11.18 -4.76 1.94
CA ASP A 8 11.80 -5.65 2.92
C ASP A 8 11.73 -5.04 4.34
N ASP A 9 11.96 -3.73 4.47
CA ASP A 9 11.80 -2.98 5.72
C ASP A 9 10.34 -2.98 6.20
N PHE A 10 9.37 -2.83 5.28
CA PHE A 10 7.94 -2.92 5.58
C PHE A 10 7.58 -4.31 6.13
N ILE A 11 8.00 -5.38 5.46
CA ILE A 11 7.77 -6.76 5.90
C ILE A 11 8.36 -6.97 7.30
N SER A 12 9.59 -6.51 7.54
CA SER A 12 10.24 -6.62 8.84
C SER A 12 9.52 -5.83 9.94
N ARG A 13 9.16 -4.56 9.68
CA ARG A 13 8.48 -3.68 10.64
C ARG A 13 7.13 -4.24 11.07
N HIS A 14 6.37 -4.79 10.12
CA HIS A 14 5.06 -5.38 10.39
C HIS A 14 5.11 -6.86 10.83
N GLN A 15 6.32 -7.42 11.03
CA GLN A 15 6.53 -8.82 11.43
C GLN A 15 5.81 -9.82 10.51
N LEU A 16 5.78 -9.50 9.21
CA LEU A 16 5.08 -10.31 8.22
C LEU A 16 5.95 -11.49 7.80
N PRO A 17 5.37 -12.66 7.51
CA PRO A 17 6.14 -13.79 7.02
C PRO A 17 6.72 -13.45 5.64
N ASN A 18 7.89 -13.99 5.30
CA ASN A 18 8.56 -13.70 4.02
C ASN A 18 7.67 -13.97 2.79
N ILE A 19 6.77 -14.95 2.87
CA ILE A 19 5.80 -15.26 1.82
C ILE A 19 4.87 -14.07 1.49
N PHE A 20 4.69 -13.13 2.43
CA PHE A 20 3.89 -11.93 2.24
C PHE A 20 4.39 -11.05 1.09
N ARG A 21 5.68 -11.18 0.72
CA ARG A 21 6.21 -10.51 -0.47
C ARG A 21 5.41 -10.85 -1.73
N HIS A 22 5.00 -12.11 -1.90
CA HIS A 22 4.16 -12.50 -3.03
C HIS A 22 2.81 -11.80 -3.01
N LEU A 23 2.21 -11.63 -1.83
CA LEU A 23 0.94 -10.91 -1.69
C LEU A 23 1.11 -9.43 -2.06
N ILE A 24 2.23 -8.81 -1.69
CA ILE A 24 2.55 -7.45 -2.11
C ILE A 24 2.66 -7.34 -3.63
N ASP A 25 3.43 -8.23 -4.25
CA ASP A 25 3.70 -8.20 -5.68
C ASP A 25 2.42 -8.49 -6.50
N GLU A 26 1.60 -9.47 -6.08
CA GLU A 26 0.39 -9.92 -6.79
C GLU A 26 -0.84 -9.02 -6.53
N HIS A 27 -0.92 -8.35 -5.38
CA HIS A 27 -2.12 -7.61 -4.99
C HIS A 27 -1.87 -6.15 -4.63
N TYR A 28 -0.89 -5.84 -3.77
CA TYR A 28 -0.75 -4.49 -3.25
C TYR A 28 -0.16 -3.51 -4.28
N ILE A 29 0.83 -3.95 -5.07
CA ILE A 29 1.41 -3.13 -6.15
C ILE A 29 0.36 -2.87 -7.26
N PRO A 30 -0.40 -3.88 -7.75
CA PRO A 30 -1.49 -3.64 -8.69
C PRO A 30 -2.57 -2.69 -8.15
N LEU A 31 -2.94 -2.82 -6.87
CA LEU A 31 -3.91 -1.93 -6.23
C LEU A 31 -3.40 -0.48 -6.19
N THR A 32 -2.15 -0.27 -5.78
CA THR A 32 -1.50 1.05 -5.76
C THR A 32 -1.53 1.68 -7.16
N SER A 33 -1.16 0.90 -8.18
CA SER A 33 -1.19 1.33 -9.58
C SER A 33 -2.60 1.68 -10.05
N TRP A 34 -3.61 0.94 -9.61
CA TRP A 34 -5.01 1.22 -9.91
C TRP A 34 -5.48 2.52 -9.25
N LEU A 35 -5.14 2.76 -7.97
CA LEU A 35 -5.47 3.99 -7.25
C LEU A 35 -4.88 5.22 -7.92
N ILE A 36 -3.62 5.16 -8.34
CA ILE A 36 -2.95 6.25 -9.06
C ILE A 36 -3.73 6.62 -10.33
N ARG A 37 -4.27 5.63 -11.06
CA ARG A 37 -5.10 5.88 -12.25
C ARG A 37 -6.49 6.43 -11.94
N GLN A 38 -7.03 6.21 -10.73
CA GLN A 38 -8.34 6.73 -10.33
C GLN A 38 -8.28 8.19 -9.85
N HIS A 39 -7.11 8.71 -9.50
CA HIS A 39 -7.01 10.05 -8.94
C HIS A 39 -7.15 11.13 -10.01
N HIS A 40 -8.09 12.04 -9.77
CA HIS A 40 -8.28 13.24 -10.57
C HIS A 40 -7.57 14.41 -9.89
N THR A 41 -6.78 15.17 -10.65
CA THR A 41 -5.84 16.20 -10.15
C THR A 41 -6.43 17.30 -9.27
N ASN A 42 -7.76 17.45 -9.22
CA ASN A 42 -8.44 18.54 -8.52
C ASN A 42 -9.20 18.11 -7.26
N LYS A 43 -9.16 16.83 -6.84
CA LYS A 43 -9.91 16.37 -5.65
C LYS A 43 -9.17 15.25 -4.91
N PRO A 44 -9.17 15.27 -3.56
CA PRO A 44 -8.68 14.13 -2.78
C PRO A 44 -9.41 12.83 -3.14
N LEU A 45 -8.67 11.72 -3.18
CA LEU A 45 -9.24 10.38 -3.32
C LEU A 45 -9.54 9.81 -1.94
N PHE A 46 -10.79 9.43 -1.69
CA PHE A 46 -11.21 8.79 -0.46
C PHE A 46 -11.32 7.27 -0.64
N LEU A 47 -10.58 6.50 0.17
CA LEU A 47 -10.55 5.04 0.11
C LEU A 47 -11.02 4.43 1.44
N GLY A 48 -12.14 3.70 1.41
CA GLY A 48 -12.62 2.92 2.55
C GLY A 48 -12.11 1.48 2.50
N ILE A 49 -11.42 1.03 3.56
CA ILE A 49 -10.94 -0.36 3.69
C ILE A 49 -11.79 -1.11 4.73
N ASN A 50 -12.48 -2.16 4.30
CA ASN A 50 -13.44 -2.92 5.11
C ASN A 50 -13.03 -4.39 5.28
N GLY A 51 -13.56 -5.05 6.32
CA GLY A 51 -13.28 -6.47 6.62
C GLY A 51 -13.22 -6.78 8.12
N ALA A 52 -13.21 -8.07 8.47
CA ALA A 52 -13.25 -8.54 9.86
C ALA A 52 -12.03 -8.07 10.70
N GLN A 53 -12.13 -8.14 12.03
CA GLN A 53 -11.01 -7.80 12.91
C GLN A 53 -9.80 -8.72 12.65
N GLY A 54 -8.58 -8.15 12.65
CA GLY A 54 -7.35 -8.92 12.46
C GLY A 54 -7.00 -9.31 11.02
N THR A 55 -7.79 -8.90 10.01
CA THR A 55 -7.55 -9.28 8.60
C THR A 55 -6.50 -8.44 7.86
N GLY A 56 -5.69 -7.65 8.56
CA GLY A 56 -4.61 -6.87 7.94
C GLY A 56 -5.03 -5.55 7.25
N LYS A 57 -6.21 -4.99 7.55
CA LYS A 57 -6.67 -3.71 6.96
C LYS A 57 -5.71 -2.54 7.23
N SER A 58 -5.23 -2.39 8.46
CA SER A 58 -4.25 -1.36 8.82
C SER A 58 -2.92 -1.61 8.11
N THR A 59 -2.47 -2.86 8.02
CA THR A 59 -1.28 -3.23 7.24
C THR A 59 -1.41 -2.83 5.77
N LEU A 60 -2.59 -3.03 5.17
CA LEU A 60 -2.85 -2.56 3.81
C LEU A 60 -2.82 -1.03 3.72
N ALA A 61 -3.47 -0.33 4.66
CA ALA A 61 -3.47 1.14 4.70
C ALA A 61 -2.04 1.70 4.78
N ASP A 62 -1.23 1.16 5.70
CA ASP A 62 0.17 1.55 5.91
C ASP A 62 1.02 1.29 4.66
N PHE A 63 0.81 0.15 3.98
CA PHE A 63 1.50 -0.13 2.72
C PHE A 63 1.11 0.86 1.62
N LEU A 64 -0.18 1.16 1.48
CA LEU A 64 -0.67 2.10 0.47
C LEU A 64 -0.12 3.50 0.71
N GLN A 65 -0.03 3.94 1.97
CA GLN A 65 0.63 5.19 2.33
C GLN A 65 2.08 5.21 1.83
N LEU A 66 2.89 4.22 2.24
CA LEU A 66 4.29 4.09 1.81
C LEU A 66 4.41 4.09 0.28
N ALA A 67 3.61 3.27 -0.40
CA ALA A 67 3.72 3.08 -1.84
C ALA A 67 3.29 4.31 -2.65
N LEU A 68 2.24 5.03 -2.21
CA LEU A 68 1.74 6.22 -2.89
C LEU A 68 2.64 7.44 -2.65
N GLU A 69 3.13 7.61 -1.42
CA GLU A 69 4.10 8.66 -1.09
C GLU A 69 5.38 8.51 -1.93
N GLU A 70 5.94 7.30 -2.03
CA GLU A 70 7.17 7.07 -2.78
C GLU A 70 7.01 7.04 -4.30
N SER A 71 5.88 6.54 -4.79
CA SER A 71 5.70 6.35 -6.24
C SER A 71 5.30 7.63 -6.95
N VAL A 72 4.49 8.47 -6.30
CA VAL A 72 3.85 9.64 -6.93
C VAL A 72 3.82 10.88 -6.04
N GLY A 73 4.42 10.84 -4.84
CA GLY A 73 4.53 12.00 -3.94
C GLY A 73 3.18 12.44 -3.36
N TRP A 74 2.20 11.53 -3.26
CA TRP A 74 0.92 11.86 -2.63
C TRP A 74 1.09 12.08 -1.13
N HIS A 75 0.27 12.96 -0.55
CA HIS A 75 0.10 13.00 0.90
C HIS A 75 -1.07 12.08 1.28
N VAL A 76 -0.81 11.11 2.15
CA VAL A 76 -1.82 10.20 2.69
C VAL A 76 -1.98 10.51 4.18
N ALA A 77 -3.23 10.68 4.62
CA ALA A 77 -3.60 11.10 5.97
C ALA A 77 -4.15 9.94 6.81
#